data_AF-F9X262-F1
#
_entry.id   AF-F9X262-F1
#
_cell.length_a   1.000
_cell.length_b   1.000
_cell.length_c   1.000
_cell.angle_alpha   90.00
_cell.angle_beta   90.00
_cell.angle_gamma   90.00
#
_symmetry.space_group_name_H-M   'P 1'
#
loop_
_entity.id
_entity.type
_entity.pdbx_description
1 polymer ?
#
loop_
_entity_poly.entity_id
_entity_poly.type
_entity_poly.pdbx_seq_one_letter_code
_entity_poly.pdbx_strand_id
1 'polypeptide(L)'
;MEESIGSHRVHDVYADVTEQERAAYPEFALYDAQRELQRRGDDTRSMSGGWDLAKYMNLAMLRKIRAMISDKKWFVFIDTDTFIDWDNLFTLLEHLDPDKRMYLGSPVWLPELQFAHGGSAYALSSGALGTLD
;
A
#
# COMPACT_ATOMS: atom_id res chain seq x y z
N MET A 1 -3.16 5.25 -10.86
CA MET A 1 -4.43 5.59 -11.53
C MET A 1 -5.40 6.08 -10.47
N GLU A 2 -5.85 7.33 -10.57
CA GLU A 2 -6.81 7.96 -9.62
C GLU A 2 -8.21 7.85 -10.20
N GLU A 3 -9.19 7.40 -9.43
CA GLU A 3 -10.57 7.26 -9.91
C GLU A 3 -11.61 7.24 -8.79
N SER A 4 -12.90 7.23 -9.16
CA SER A 4 -14.02 7.08 -8.24
C SER A 4 -14.86 5.88 -8.66
N ILE A 5 -15.08 4.95 -7.73
CA ILE A 5 -15.88 3.74 -7.93
C ILE A 5 -17.05 3.79 -6.93
N GLY A 6 -18.25 4.07 -7.43
CA GLY A 6 -19.41 4.30 -6.57
C GLY A 6 -19.17 5.46 -5.60
N SER A 7 -19.30 5.20 -4.30
CA SER A 7 -19.03 6.18 -3.22
C SER A 7 -17.58 6.20 -2.75
N HIS A 8 -16.70 5.37 -3.32
CA HIS A 8 -15.32 5.22 -2.87
C HIS A 8 -14.36 5.87 -3.85
N ARG A 9 -13.33 6.52 -3.29
CA ARG A 9 -12.25 7.11 -4.07
C ARG A 9 -11.04 6.17 -4.06
N VAL A 10 -10.55 5.84 -5.25
CA VAL A 10 -9.32 5.06 -5.44
C VAL A 10 -8.17 6.04 -5.62
N HIS A 11 -7.16 5.91 -4.77
CA HIS A 11 -6.02 6.81 -4.76
C HIS A 11 -4.86 6.26 -5.56
N ASP A 12 -4.28 7.12 -6.41
CA ASP A 12 -3.05 6.79 -7.11
C ASP A 12 -1.85 6.86 -6.16
N VAL A 13 -1.35 5.69 -5.73
CA VAL A 13 -0.23 5.59 -4.80
C VAL A 13 1.09 6.09 -5.39
N TYR A 14 1.23 6.12 -6.71
CA TYR A 14 2.44 6.59 -7.39
C TYR A 14 2.34 8.06 -7.83
N ALA A 15 1.21 8.74 -7.62
CA ALA A 15 1.02 10.13 -8.03
C ALA A 15 2.05 11.09 -7.43
N ASP A 16 2.52 10.82 -6.22
CA ASP A 16 3.46 11.66 -5.48
C ASP A 16 4.93 11.24 -5.68
N VAL A 17 5.19 10.18 -6.45
CA VAL A 17 6.55 9.78 -6.83
C VAL A 17 7.01 10.71 -7.95
N THR A 18 8.04 11.53 -7.69
CA THR A 18 8.49 12.57 -8.63
C THR A 18 9.00 11.97 -9.95
N GLU A 19 8.96 12.74 -11.04
CA GLU A 19 9.54 12.31 -12.32
C GLU A 19 11.03 11.93 -12.19
N GLN A 20 11.78 12.66 -11.38
CA GLN A 20 13.19 12.36 -11.11
C GLN A 20 13.36 11.01 -10.40
N GLU A 21 12.54 10.72 -9.39
CA GLU A 21 12.56 9.44 -8.67
C GLU A 21 12.13 8.29 -9.59
N ARG A 22 11.09 8.48 -10.40
CA ARG A 22 10.63 7.48 -11.38
C ARG A 22 11.69 7.19 -12.45
N ALA A 23 12.39 8.21 -12.94
CA ALA A 23 13.42 8.06 -13.96
C ALA A 23 14.61 7.19 -13.52
N ALA A 24 14.81 6.99 -12.21
CA ALA A 24 15.85 6.12 -11.67
C ALA A 24 15.51 4.62 -11.80
N TYR A 25 14.25 4.26 -12.07
CA TYR A 25 13.81 2.85 -12.12
C TYR A 25 13.01 2.57 -13.40
N PRO A 26 13.51 1.70 -14.29
CA PRO A 26 12.89 1.45 -15.60
C PRO A 26 11.46 0.89 -15.52
N GLU A 27 11.09 0.24 -14.42
CA GLU A 27 9.75 -0.31 -14.19
C GLU A 27 8.66 0.76 -14.19
N PHE A 28 8.97 2.02 -13.86
CA PHE A 28 8.00 3.11 -13.94
C PHE A 28 7.60 3.49 -15.37
N ALA A 29 8.31 3.02 -16.40
CA ALA A 29 7.83 3.14 -17.78
C ALA A 29 6.45 2.49 -17.97
N LEU A 30 6.17 1.40 -17.24
CA LEU A 30 4.84 0.78 -17.22
C LEU A 30 3.80 1.73 -16.64
N TYR A 31 4.09 2.39 -15.52
CA TYR A 31 3.18 3.35 -14.88
C TYR A 31 2.88 4.54 -15.81
N ASP A 32 3.89 5.11 -16.46
CA ASP A 32 3.70 6.21 -17.39
C ASP A 32 2.84 5.77 -18.60
N ALA A 33 3.07 4.56 -19.13
CA ALA A 33 2.24 4.00 -20.20
C ALA A 33 0.79 3.70 -19.76
N GLN A 34 0.57 3.22 -18.53
CA GLN A 34 -0.76 3.02 -17.95
C GLN A 34 -1.52 4.36 -17.85
N ARG A 35 -0.86 5.44 -17.43
CA ARG A 35 -1.46 6.78 -17.37
C ARG A 35 -1.89 7.28 -18.75
N GLU A 36 -1.08 7.03 -19.77
CA GLU A 36 -1.40 7.44 -21.14
C GLU A 36 -2.59 6.64 -21.72
N LEU A 37 -2.63 5.32 -21.50
CA LEU A 37 -3.80 4.50 -21.86
C LEU A 37 -5.06 4.99 -21.13
N GLN A 38 -4.97 5.26 -19.83
CA GLN A 38 -6.09 5.77 -19.04
C GLN A 38 -6.60 7.13 -19.57
N ARG A 39 -5.70 8.06 -19.95
CA ARG A 39 -6.09 9.34 -20.55
C ARG A 39 -6.84 9.17 -21.87
N ARG A 40 -6.56 8.11 -22.62
CA ARG A 40 -7.24 7.77 -23.89
C ARG A 40 -8.52 6.97 -23.69
N GLY A 41 -8.78 6.47 -22.48
CA GLY A 41 -9.89 5.56 -22.19
C GLY A 41 -9.63 4.12 -22.64
N ASP A 42 -8.37 3.78 -22.88
CA ASP A 42 -7.94 2.45 -23.32
C ASP A 42 -7.71 1.51 -22.13
N ASP A 43 -7.73 0.21 -22.43
CA ASP A 43 -7.54 -0.86 -21.45
C ASP A 43 -6.06 -1.11 -21.13
N THR A 44 -5.75 -1.32 -19.85
CA THR A 44 -4.39 -1.61 -19.36
C THR A 44 -4.16 -3.10 -19.10
N ARG A 45 -5.19 -3.95 -19.17
CA ARG A 45 -5.11 -5.38 -18.78
C ARG A 45 -4.14 -6.22 -19.62
N SER A 46 -3.84 -5.83 -20.85
CA SER A 46 -2.90 -6.54 -21.72
C SER A 46 -1.44 -6.20 -21.44
N MET A 47 -1.16 -5.24 -20.56
CA MET A 47 0.21 -4.82 -20.24
C MET A 47 0.89 -5.84 -19.32
N SER A 48 2.18 -6.08 -19.56
CA SER A 48 3.04 -6.95 -18.75
C SER A 48 3.94 -6.13 -17.82
N GLY A 49 4.57 -6.79 -16.83
CA GLY A 49 5.52 -6.16 -15.91
C GLY A 49 4.86 -5.58 -14.64
N GLY A 50 3.58 -5.87 -14.41
CA GLY A 50 2.86 -5.40 -13.22
C GLY A 50 3.53 -5.82 -11.91
N TRP A 51 4.06 -7.04 -11.84
CA TRP A 51 4.81 -7.53 -10.68
C TRP A 51 6.09 -6.74 -10.41
N ASP A 52 6.83 -6.37 -11.46
CA ASP A 52 8.08 -5.63 -11.32
C ASP A 52 7.83 -4.20 -10.83
N LEU A 53 6.75 -3.56 -11.28
CA LEU A 53 6.33 -2.25 -10.78
C LEU A 53 5.76 -2.35 -9.34
N ALA A 54 4.99 -3.40 -9.05
CA ALA A 54 4.28 -3.55 -7.77
C ALA A 54 5.21 -3.59 -6.55
N LYS A 55 6.50 -3.97 -6.71
CA LYS A 55 7.48 -3.96 -5.60
C LYS A 55 7.65 -2.58 -4.96
N TYR A 56 7.38 -1.49 -5.69
CA TYR A 56 7.45 -0.12 -5.17
C TYR A 56 6.16 0.34 -4.47
N MET A 57 5.06 -0.40 -4.61
CA MET A 57 3.72 0.04 -4.22
C MET A 57 3.59 0.30 -2.72
N ASN A 58 4.12 -0.59 -1.89
CA ASN A 58 3.95 -0.52 -0.44
C ASN A 58 4.53 0.77 0.15
N LEU A 59 5.76 1.15 -0.19
CA LEU A 59 6.37 2.36 0.35
C LEU A 59 5.67 3.62 -0.16
N ALA A 60 5.31 3.66 -1.45
CA ALA A 60 4.58 4.79 -2.03
C ALA A 60 3.20 4.97 -1.38
N MET A 61 2.47 3.87 -1.17
CA MET A 61 1.20 3.85 -0.46
C MET A 61 1.33 4.33 0.99
N LEU A 62 2.35 3.89 1.73
CA LEU A 62 2.57 4.31 3.11
C LEU A 62 2.89 5.81 3.22
N ARG A 63 3.75 6.35 2.34
CA ARG A 63 4.04 7.80 2.24
C ARG A 63 2.76 8.59 2.01
N LYS A 64 1.91 8.12 1.09
CA LYS A 64 0.63 8.76 0.78
C LYS A 64 -0.37 8.72 1.94
N ILE A 65 -0.53 7.56 2.59
CA ILE A 65 -1.41 7.39 3.76
C ILE A 65 -0.99 8.35 4.87
N ARG A 66 0.31 8.43 5.18
CA ARG A 66 0.82 9.34 6.20
C ARG A 66 0.51 10.81 5.89
N ALA A 67 0.60 11.21 4.62
CA ALA A 67 0.27 12.57 4.20
C ALA A 67 -1.24 12.87 4.27
N MET A 68 -2.09 11.86 4.08
CA MET A 68 -3.54 12.01 4.00
C MET A 68 -4.26 11.78 5.33
N ILE A 69 -3.72 10.94 6.21
CA ILE A 69 -4.40 10.43 7.40
C ILE A 69 -3.45 10.54 8.60
N SER A 70 -3.70 11.52 9.46
CA SER A 70 -2.88 11.78 10.66
C SER A 70 -3.54 11.37 11.98
N ASP A 71 -4.86 11.11 11.99
CA ASP A 71 -5.65 10.86 13.20
C ASP A 71 -6.31 9.48 13.20
N LYS A 72 -5.48 8.43 13.14
CA LYS A 72 -5.90 7.02 13.24
C LYS A 72 -4.87 6.23 14.04
N LYS A 73 -5.35 5.32 14.90
CA LYS A 73 -4.51 4.48 15.77
C LYS A 73 -3.88 3.30 15.03
N TRP A 74 -4.60 2.76 14.06
CA TRP A 74 -4.24 1.53 13.34
C TRP A 74 -4.53 1.68 11.85
N PHE A 75 -3.63 1.12 11.04
CA PHE A 75 -3.72 1.07 9.58
C PHE A 75 -3.64 -0.39 9.15
N VAL A 76 -4.71 -0.90 8.55
CA VAL A 76 -4.83 -2.31 8.16
C VAL A 76 -4.79 -2.40 6.64
N PHE A 77 -3.94 -3.27 6.12
CA PHE A 77 -3.70 -3.47 4.69
C PHE A 77 -4.15 -4.87 4.31
N ILE A 78 -4.94 -4.97 3.25
CA ILE A 78 -5.58 -6.21 2.80
C ILE A 78 -5.54 -6.29 1.27
N ASP A 79 -5.51 -7.52 0.74
CA ASP A 79 -5.70 -7.76 -0.69
C ASP A 79 -7.19 -7.98 -1.00
N THR A 80 -7.58 -7.84 -2.28
CA THR A 80 -8.99 -7.93 -2.71
C THR A 80 -9.61 -9.32 -2.55
N ASP A 81 -8.79 -10.33 -2.31
CA ASP A 81 -9.17 -11.71 -2.05
C ASP A 81 -9.02 -12.11 -0.56
N THR A 82 -8.77 -11.13 0.33
CA THR A 82 -8.64 -11.37 1.77
C THR A 82 -9.95 -11.12 2.52
N PHE A 83 -10.37 -12.09 3.35
CA PHE A 83 -11.46 -11.92 4.31
C PHE A 83 -10.92 -11.58 5.71
N ILE A 84 -11.57 -10.63 6.41
CA ILE A 84 -11.19 -10.22 7.76
C ILE A 84 -12.33 -10.52 8.74
N ASP A 85 -11.99 -11.23 9.82
CA ASP A 85 -12.81 -11.30 11.02
C ASP A 85 -12.56 -10.03 11.87
N TRP A 86 -13.44 -9.04 11.70
CA TRP A 86 -13.28 -7.72 12.30
C TRP A 86 -13.40 -7.74 13.83
N ASP A 87 -14.26 -8.60 14.39
CA ASP A 87 -14.45 -8.68 15.84
C ASP A 87 -13.18 -9.21 16.51
N ASN A 88 -12.56 -10.23 15.91
CA ASN A 88 -11.27 -10.73 16.37
C ASN A 88 -10.16 -9.68 16.25
N LEU A 89 -10.07 -9.02 15.08
CA LEU A 89 -9.06 -7.99 14.86
C LEU A 89 -9.20 -6.83 15.87
N PHE A 90 -10.40 -6.29 16.06
CA PHE A 90 -10.62 -5.21 17.01
C PHE A 90 -10.35 -5.64 18.45
N THR A 91 -10.79 -6.83 18.85
CA THR A 91 -10.47 -7.39 20.17
C THR A 91 -8.97 -7.47 20.41
N LEU A 92 -8.18 -7.92 19.42
CA LEU A 92 -6.72 -7.93 19.52
C LEU A 92 -6.15 -6.52 19.68
N LEU A 93 -6.55 -5.59 18.80
CA LEU A 93 -5.98 -4.24 18.74
C LEU A 93 -6.34 -3.39 19.97
N GLU A 94 -7.46 -3.66 20.65
CA GLU A 94 -7.86 -2.98 21.89
C GLU A 94 -6.89 -3.21 23.06
N HIS A 95 -6.17 -4.33 23.06
CA HIS A 95 -5.22 -4.69 24.11
C HIS A 95 -3.80 -4.18 23.82
N LEU A 96 -3.59 -3.50 22.69
CA LEU A 96 -2.28 -3.04 22.23
C LEU A 96 -2.19 -1.51 22.29
N ASP A 97 -0.98 -1.01 22.55
CA ASP A 97 -0.69 0.41 22.60
C ASP A 97 -0.29 0.92 21.19
N PRO A 98 -1.14 1.72 20.52
CA PRO A 98 -0.88 2.18 19.16
C PRO A 98 0.29 3.17 19.06
N ASP A 99 0.72 3.79 20.17
CA ASP A 99 1.86 4.71 20.17
C ASP A 99 3.21 3.97 20.11
N LYS A 100 3.20 2.66 20.40
CA LYS A 100 4.37 1.79 20.18
C LYS A 100 4.53 1.51 18.70
N ARG A 101 5.77 1.30 18.26
CA ARG A 101 6.11 0.95 16.87
C ARG A 101 5.79 -0.51 16.62
N MET A 102 4.58 -0.81 16.15
CA MET A 102 4.10 -2.16 15.92
C MET A 102 3.87 -2.42 14.43
N TYR A 103 4.45 -3.51 13.94
CA TYR A 103 4.18 -4.10 12.63
C TYR A 103 3.69 -5.52 12.85
N LEU A 104 2.41 -5.75 12.57
CA LEU A 104 1.69 -6.97 12.92
C LEU A 104 1.25 -7.69 11.64
N GLY A 105 1.45 -9.00 11.57
CA GLY A 105 0.96 -9.82 10.47
C GLY A 105 1.59 -11.21 10.47
N SER A 106 1.24 -12.03 9.48
CA SER A 106 1.82 -13.37 9.31
C SER A 106 3.26 -13.25 8.80
N PRO A 107 4.28 -13.71 9.55
CA PRO A 107 5.67 -13.50 9.17
C PRO A 107 6.07 -14.39 7.98
N VAL A 108 6.72 -13.78 7.00
CA VAL A 108 7.55 -14.46 6.00
C VAL A 108 8.98 -14.46 6.53
N TRP A 109 9.58 -15.65 6.60
CA TRP A 109 10.94 -15.83 7.10
C TRP A 109 11.92 -16.01 5.94
N LEU A 110 12.69 -14.97 5.64
CA LEU A 110 13.88 -15.05 4.79
C LEU A 110 15.13 -14.93 5.67
N PRO A 111 16.30 -15.43 5.24
CA PRO A 111 17.52 -15.47 6.06
C PRO A 111 17.92 -14.12 6.67
N GLU A 112 17.70 -13.02 5.94
CA GLU A 112 18.12 -11.67 6.33
C GLU A 112 16.94 -10.69 6.50
N LEU A 113 15.72 -11.13 6.23
CA LEU A 113 14.55 -10.25 6.20
C LEU A 113 13.31 -10.98 6.72
N GLN A 114 12.60 -10.30 7.60
CA GLN A 114 11.29 -10.72 8.09
C GLN A 114 10.30 -9.60 7.78
N PHE A 115 9.18 -9.97 7.17
CA PHE A 115 8.12 -9.03 6.83
C PHE A 115 6.76 -9.74 6.88
N ALA A 116 5.69 -8.97 7.02
CA ALA A 116 4.34 -9.53 7.01
C ALA A 116 3.92 -9.90 5.58
N HIS A 117 3.36 -11.09 5.42
CA HIS A 117 2.80 -11.58 4.17
C HIS A 117 1.58 -10.74 3.77
N GLY A 118 1.60 -10.12 2.57
CA GLY A 118 0.56 -9.22 2.09
C GLY A 118 -0.84 -9.84 2.05
N GLY A 119 -0.98 -11.01 1.42
CA GLY A 119 -2.27 -11.71 1.31
C GLY A 119 -2.80 -12.31 2.62
N SER A 120 -2.04 -12.22 3.72
CA SER A 120 -2.54 -12.56 5.06
C SER A 120 -3.01 -11.33 5.84
N ALA A 121 -3.06 -10.17 5.17
CA ALA A 121 -3.16 -8.85 5.76
C ALA A 121 -2.01 -8.52 6.73
N TYR A 122 -1.85 -7.21 6.97
CA TYR A 122 -0.98 -6.72 8.02
C TYR A 122 -1.52 -5.42 8.60
N ALA A 123 -1.11 -5.10 9.82
CA ALA A 123 -1.45 -3.86 10.49
C ALA A 123 -0.21 -3.10 10.94
N LEU A 124 -0.26 -1.78 10.80
CA LEU A 124 0.71 -0.84 11.35
C LEU A 124 0.02 0.02 12.40
N SER A 125 0.71 0.26 13.51
CA SER A 125 0.28 1.25 14.49
C SER A 125 0.62 2.67 14.05
N SER A 126 -0.05 3.68 14.63
CA SER A 126 0.31 5.09 14.44
C SER A 126 1.77 5.37 14.81
N GLY A 127 2.25 4.76 15.89
CA GLY A 127 3.65 4.85 16.31
C GLY A 127 4.63 4.34 15.26
N ALA A 128 4.29 3.28 14.53
CA ALA A 128 5.11 2.75 13.43
C ALA A 128 5.04 3.64 12.18
N LEU A 129 3.84 4.05 11.77
CA LEU A 129 3.67 4.91 10.59
C LEU A 129 4.35 6.29 10.79
N GLY A 130 4.38 6.77 12.04
CA GLY A 130 5.07 7.99 12.46
C GLY A 130 6.58 7.98 12.25
N THR A 131 7.23 6.83 12.02
CA THR A 131 8.68 6.77 11.77
C THR A 131 9.09 6.80 10.31
N LEU A 132 8.15 6.78 9.37
CA LEU A 132 8.48 6.96 7.95
C LEU A 132 8.98 8.39 7.71
N ASP A 133 10.00 8.59 6.91
CA ASP A 133 10.47 9.95 6.57
C ASP A 133 9.75 10.50 5.33
#